data_AF-A0A1N6FVV8-F1
#
_entry.id   AF-A0A1N6FVV8-F1
#
_cell.length_a   1.000
_cell.length_b   1.000
_cell.length_c   1.000
_cell.angle_alpha   90.00
_cell.angle_beta   90.00
_cell.angle_gamma   90.00
#
_symmetry.space_group_name_H-M   'P 1'
#
loop_
_entity.id
_entity.type
_entity.pdbx_description
1 polymer ?
#
loop_
_entity_poly.entity_id
_entity_poly.type
_entity_poly.pdbx_seq_one_letter_code
_entity_poly.pdbx_strand_id
1 'polypeptide(L)'
;MKNFYDDFQLQREDILARIAQKLELDTTRREKMEQSYKAVSDWLDKDEGFFKGKNIDIYAHGSVRIYTTVRPLNNDDFDLDIVLHLNHLYSSYSPQQIYKELIRRLKENDNYSRMLEQKNRCARLNYAGNFHMDILPGCIITVINPNKLHVPDKKLSNWTPTNPKDYSEWFLERANSVIAPVLEGYFRKAFSEGIMLKAETEDLPNESFYTKKPLQRAVQLIKRQRDIYFENMPEYRTSSIILTTLAAQLYSGEDTIYGTIDNIINKIILQLNGQKRIKVLNPIMLEEDFSEKWDTEPILYEYFKKFIADFYIHWQTLKQDLSKSADTYDLLFGAKESIYKDVLIKQTRLFSKISDDKLIKTSGIILGGNALTDRYGNINTEKGIQNERHRDFGDI
;
A
#
# COMPACT_ATOMS: atom_id res chain seq x y z
N MET A 1 14.27 -28.64 -2.06
CA MET A 1 13.72 -27.33 -2.49
C MET A 1 14.49 -26.93 -3.74
N LYS A 2 13.86 -26.41 -4.81
CA LYS A 2 14.64 -25.85 -5.93
C LYS A 2 15.49 -24.70 -5.39
N ASN A 3 16.70 -24.54 -5.92
CA ASN A 3 17.53 -23.38 -5.60
C ASN A 3 16.76 -22.12 -6.02
N PHE A 4 16.73 -21.11 -5.15
CA PHE A 4 16.05 -19.84 -5.41
C PHE A 4 16.45 -19.24 -6.76
N TYR A 5 17.74 -19.32 -7.10
CA TYR A 5 18.31 -18.75 -8.31
C TYR A 5 17.98 -19.54 -9.58
N ASP A 6 17.51 -20.78 -9.46
CA ASP A 6 17.04 -21.60 -10.58
C ASP A 6 15.53 -21.42 -10.84
N ASP A 7 14.85 -20.66 -9.97
CA ASP A 7 13.40 -20.41 -10.06
C ASP A 7 13.14 -18.93 -10.37
N PHE A 8 13.07 -18.62 -11.66
CA PHE A 8 12.80 -17.26 -12.14
C PHE A 8 11.46 -16.70 -11.61
N GLN A 9 10.43 -17.55 -11.52
CA GLN A 9 9.13 -17.11 -11.02
C GLN A 9 9.27 -16.65 -9.57
N LEU A 10 9.90 -17.47 -8.72
CA LEU A 10 10.12 -17.14 -7.32
C LEU A 10 10.98 -15.88 -7.13
N GLN A 11 12.04 -15.72 -7.94
CA GLN A 11 12.87 -14.51 -7.94
C GLN A 11 12.06 -13.26 -8.26
N ARG A 12 11.22 -13.31 -9.31
CA ARG A 12 10.33 -12.21 -9.69
C ARG A 12 9.35 -11.89 -8.55
N GLU A 13 8.73 -12.90 -7.96
CA GLU A 13 7.80 -12.68 -6.85
C GLU A 13 8.50 -12.00 -5.66
N ASP A 14 9.70 -12.43 -5.27
CA ASP A 14 10.45 -11.82 -4.17
C ASP A 14 10.89 -10.38 -4.49
N ILE A 15 11.29 -10.09 -5.73
CA ILE A 15 11.60 -8.73 -6.18
C ILE A 15 10.36 -7.84 -6.04
N LEU A 16 9.22 -8.26 -6.59
CA LEU A 16 7.97 -7.51 -6.49
C LEU A 16 7.53 -7.30 -5.04
N ALA A 17 7.69 -8.30 -4.18
CA ALA A 17 7.38 -8.19 -2.76
C ALA A 17 8.27 -7.18 -2.04
N ARG A 18 9.59 -7.17 -2.32
CA ARG A 18 10.54 -6.23 -1.72
C ARG A 18 10.36 -4.81 -2.23
N ILE A 19 10.03 -4.64 -3.52
CA ILE A 19 9.62 -3.34 -4.07
C ILE A 19 8.39 -2.85 -3.29
N ALA A 20 7.34 -3.67 -3.20
CA ALA A 20 6.13 -3.32 -2.46
C ALA A 20 6.40 -2.99 -0.98
N GLN A 21 7.34 -3.70 -0.34
CA GLN A 21 7.75 -3.42 1.04
C GLN A 21 8.44 -2.06 1.17
N LYS A 22 9.34 -1.70 0.24
CA LYS A 22 10.00 -0.38 0.22
C LYS A 22 9.02 0.78 0.05
N LEU A 23 7.85 0.51 -0.53
CA LEU A 23 6.78 1.49 -0.65
C LEU A 23 5.95 1.64 0.64
N GLU A 24 6.18 0.81 1.67
CA GLU A 24 5.44 0.92 2.93
C GLU A 24 5.98 2.04 3.81
N LEU A 25 5.17 2.39 4.82
CA LEU A 25 5.61 3.23 5.91
C LEU A 25 6.77 2.57 6.65
N ASP A 26 7.88 3.29 6.82
CA ASP A 26 8.94 2.89 7.73
C ASP A 26 8.44 2.92 9.19
N THR A 27 9.14 2.20 10.06
CA THR A 27 8.77 2.03 11.47
C THR A 27 8.64 3.38 12.19
N THR A 28 9.55 4.31 11.94
CA THR A 28 9.55 5.63 12.61
C THR A 28 8.32 6.43 12.23
N ARG A 29 7.98 6.46 10.93
CA ARG A 29 6.75 7.15 10.46
C ARG A 29 5.50 6.48 10.99
N ARG A 30 5.45 5.14 11.03
CA ARG A 30 4.33 4.39 11.60
C ARG A 30 4.10 4.74 13.06
N GLU A 31 5.15 4.73 13.89
CA GLU A 31 5.05 5.10 15.30
C GLU A 31 4.53 6.53 15.50
N LYS A 32 5.03 7.49 14.71
CA LYS A 32 4.53 8.88 14.72
C LYS A 32 3.06 8.98 14.32
N MET A 33 2.65 8.23 13.29
CA MET A 33 1.24 8.17 12.87
C MET A 33 0.35 7.61 13.98
N GLU A 34 0.78 6.54 14.64
CA GLU A 34 0.03 5.91 15.73
C GLU A 34 -0.06 6.82 16.97
N GLN A 35 1.02 7.50 17.33
CA GLN A 35 1.03 8.48 18.42
C GLN A 35 0.07 9.64 18.13
N SER A 36 0.13 10.18 16.91
CA SER A 36 -0.74 11.29 16.49
C SER A 36 -2.20 10.86 16.40
N TYR A 37 -2.48 9.66 15.88
CA TYR A 37 -3.80 9.05 15.86
C TYR A 37 -4.39 8.97 17.28
N LYS A 38 -3.64 8.40 18.23
CA LYS A 38 -4.08 8.30 19.64
C LYS A 38 -4.33 9.67 20.24
N ALA A 39 -3.44 10.64 20.02
CA ALA A 39 -3.59 12.00 20.54
C ALA A 39 -4.84 12.72 20.00
N VAL A 40 -5.17 12.54 18.71
CA VAL A 40 -6.37 13.11 18.10
C VAL A 40 -7.63 12.37 18.57
N SER A 41 -7.60 11.04 18.66
CA SER A 41 -8.71 10.24 19.21
C SER A 41 -9.03 10.65 20.64
N ASP A 42 -8.03 10.71 21.52
CA ASP A 42 -8.18 11.14 22.91
C ASP A 42 -8.73 12.57 23.01
N TRP A 43 -8.31 13.45 22.10
CA TRP A 43 -8.81 14.82 22.07
C TRP A 43 -10.29 14.89 21.68
N LEU A 44 -10.72 14.12 20.69
CA LEU A 44 -12.11 14.06 20.26
C LEU A 44 -13.01 13.42 21.34
N ASP A 45 -12.52 12.37 22.01
CA ASP A 45 -13.23 11.68 23.09
C ASP A 45 -13.42 12.55 24.35
N LYS A 46 -12.43 13.38 24.68
CA LYS A 46 -12.48 14.33 25.82
C LYS A 46 -13.16 15.65 25.49
N ASP A 47 -14.04 15.70 24.48
CA ASP A 47 -14.83 16.91 24.21
C ASP A 47 -15.78 17.19 25.39
N GLU A 48 -15.77 18.44 25.87
CA GLU A 48 -16.70 18.92 26.89
C GLU A 48 -17.96 19.55 26.28
N GLY A 49 -17.98 19.71 24.94
CA GLY A 49 -19.09 20.25 24.16
C GLY A 49 -20.00 19.17 23.56
N PHE A 50 -20.18 19.21 22.23
CA PHE A 50 -21.14 18.37 21.53
C PHE A 50 -20.89 16.87 21.68
N PHE A 51 -19.64 16.39 21.60
CA PHE A 51 -19.37 14.95 21.70
C PHE A 51 -19.40 14.42 23.14
N LYS A 52 -19.51 15.30 24.14
CA LYS A 52 -19.57 14.91 25.55
C LYS A 52 -20.71 13.92 25.82
N GLY A 53 -20.34 12.75 26.36
CA GLY A 53 -21.30 11.69 26.70
C GLY A 53 -21.98 11.02 25.50
N LYS A 54 -21.56 11.32 24.26
CA LYS A 54 -22.00 10.60 23.06
C LYS A 54 -21.19 9.32 22.89
N ASN A 55 -21.81 8.29 22.35
CA ASN A 55 -21.10 7.06 22.00
C ASN A 55 -20.38 7.29 20.66
N ILE A 56 -19.08 7.56 20.71
CA ILE A 56 -18.21 7.67 19.54
C ILE A 56 -17.20 6.51 19.50
N ASP A 57 -16.90 6.03 18.30
CA ASP A 57 -15.80 5.13 17.99
C ASP A 57 -14.88 5.82 16.99
N ILE A 58 -13.57 5.73 17.19
CA ILE A 58 -12.59 6.39 16.33
C ILE A 58 -11.60 5.35 15.84
N TYR A 59 -11.59 5.06 14.54
CA TYR A 59 -10.79 3.98 13.98
C TYR A 59 -10.12 4.36 12.66
N ALA A 60 -8.93 3.81 12.43
CA ALA A 60 -8.23 3.93 11.15
C ALA A 60 -8.98 3.21 10.03
N HIS A 61 -8.92 3.76 8.83
CA HIS A 61 -9.52 3.21 7.61
C HIS A 61 -8.55 3.32 6.43
N GLY A 62 -9.04 3.09 5.22
CA GLY A 62 -8.29 3.27 3.99
C GLY A 62 -7.09 2.33 3.90
N SER A 63 -6.03 2.81 3.27
CA SER A 63 -4.89 1.97 2.89
C SER A 63 -4.10 1.41 4.08
N VAL A 64 -4.12 2.11 5.22
CA VAL A 64 -3.50 1.64 6.47
C VAL A 64 -4.20 0.36 6.95
N ARG A 65 -5.55 0.38 7.01
CA ARG A 65 -6.33 -0.73 7.56
C ARG A 65 -6.29 -2.00 6.70
N ILE A 66 -6.15 -1.86 5.38
CA ILE A 66 -6.06 -3.01 4.46
C ILE A 66 -4.61 -3.39 4.10
N TYR A 67 -3.63 -2.73 4.72
CA TYR A 67 -2.19 -2.93 4.54
C TYR A 67 -1.68 -2.68 3.10
N THR A 68 -2.22 -1.68 2.42
CA THR A 68 -1.87 -1.29 1.04
C THR A 68 -1.32 0.14 0.93
N THR A 69 -0.72 0.65 2.01
CA THR A 69 -0.01 1.94 2.02
C THR A 69 1.08 1.96 0.95
N VAL A 70 1.22 3.12 0.28
CA VAL A 70 2.25 3.36 -0.74
C VAL A 70 2.86 4.72 -0.46
N ARG A 71 4.19 4.78 -0.45
CA ARG A 71 4.97 6.00 -0.32
C ARG A 71 4.71 6.91 -1.53
N PRO A 72 4.20 8.12 -1.31
CA PRO A 72 4.00 9.09 -2.38
C PRO A 72 5.30 9.44 -3.12
N LEU A 73 5.16 10.02 -4.31
CA LEU A 73 6.29 10.58 -5.06
C LEU A 73 6.74 11.93 -4.46
N ASN A 74 7.98 12.33 -4.74
CA ASN A 74 8.50 13.68 -4.49
C ASN A 74 8.39 14.22 -3.04
N ASN A 75 8.51 13.32 -2.04
CA ASN A 75 8.38 13.65 -0.61
C ASN A 75 6.98 14.11 -0.17
N ASP A 76 5.93 13.80 -0.92
CA ASP A 76 4.56 13.97 -0.46
C ASP A 76 4.28 13.15 0.82
N ASP A 77 3.31 13.64 1.60
CA ASP A 77 2.90 13.13 2.89
C ASP A 77 1.99 11.88 2.73
N PHE A 78 2.17 10.87 3.60
CA PHE A 78 1.30 9.69 3.61
C PHE A 78 -0.14 10.01 4.01
N ASP A 79 -1.09 9.20 3.55
CA ASP A 79 -2.50 9.31 3.93
C ASP A 79 -2.80 8.46 5.17
N LEU A 80 -3.34 9.09 6.23
CA LEU A 80 -4.01 8.40 7.34
C LEU A 80 -5.50 8.74 7.35
N ASP A 81 -6.33 7.81 6.88
CA ASP A 81 -7.78 7.93 6.95
C ASP A 81 -8.28 7.45 8.32
N ILE A 82 -9.11 8.24 9.00
CA ILE A 82 -9.75 7.92 10.26
C ILE A 82 -11.25 8.22 10.15
N VAL A 83 -12.07 7.38 10.75
CA VAL A 83 -13.50 7.62 10.89
C VAL A 83 -13.80 8.05 12.33
N LEU A 84 -14.50 9.18 12.49
CA LEU A 84 -15.19 9.54 13.73
C LEU A 84 -16.62 8.99 13.61
N HIS A 85 -16.84 7.79 14.13
CA HIS A 85 -18.08 7.06 14.04
C HIS A 85 -18.96 7.40 15.25
N LEU A 86 -20.01 8.17 15.00
CA LEU A 86 -21.03 8.48 15.99
C LEU A 86 -22.13 7.41 15.98
N ASN A 87 -22.24 6.65 17.08
CA ASN A 87 -23.27 5.62 17.29
C ASN A 87 -24.65 6.23 17.63
N HIS A 88 -25.06 7.24 16.86
CA HIS A 88 -26.36 7.88 16.92
C HIS A 88 -26.95 7.97 15.52
N LEU A 89 -28.28 7.81 15.40
CA LEU A 89 -28.97 7.85 14.11
C LEU A 89 -28.74 9.19 13.41
N TYR A 90 -28.35 9.13 12.14
CA TYR A 90 -28.11 10.31 11.30
C TYR A 90 -29.30 11.28 11.24
N SER A 91 -30.53 10.77 11.34
CA SER A 91 -31.77 11.57 11.35
C SER A 91 -31.89 12.52 12.54
N SER A 92 -31.07 12.34 13.58
CA SER A 92 -31.02 13.24 14.75
C SER A 92 -30.21 14.51 14.49
N TYR A 93 -29.51 14.60 13.35
CA TYR A 93 -28.59 15.69 13.05
C TYR A 93 -28.69 16.14 11.59
N SER A 94 -28.22 17.35 11.32
CA SER A 94 -27.91 17.76 9.94
C SER A 94 -26.47 17.40 9.56
N PRO A 95 -26.17 17.15 8.27
CA PRO A 95 -24.80 16.94 7.81
C PRO A 95 -23.86 18.08 8.23
N GLN A 96 -24.33 19.33 8.11
CA GLN A 96 -23.56 20.52 8.44
C GLN A 96 -23.28 20.63 9.94
N GLN A 97 -24.19 20.18 10.80
CA GLN A 97 -23.98 20.17 12.24
C GLN A 97 -22.82 19.26 12.60
N ILE A 98 -22.85 18.00 12.19
CA ILE A 98 -21.79 17.04 12.52
C ILE A 98 -20.42 17.48 12.01
N TYR A 99 -20.38 18.00 10.77
CA TYR A 99 -19.14 18.54 10.22
C TYR A 99 -18.63 19.76 11.03
N LYS A 100 -19.51 20.71 11.36
CA LYS A 100 -19.15 21.90 12.15
C LYS A 100 -18.67 21.54 13.55
N GLU A 101 -19.25 20.54 14.19
CA GLU A 101 -18.84 20.09 15.53
C GLU A 101 -17.46 19.45 15.52
N LEU A 102 -17.13 18.65 14.49
CA LEU A 102 -15.76 18.18 14.28
C LEU A 102 -14.79 19.36 14.12
N ILE A 103 -15.13 20.33 13.27
CA ILE A 103 -14.27 21.51 13.03
C ILE A 103 -14.13 22.36 14.30
N ARG A 104 -15.21 22.58 15.06
CA ARG A 104 -15.16 23.27 16.36
C ARG A 104 -14.17 22.57 17.26
N ARG A 105 -14.34 21.26 17.46
CA ARG A 105 -13.51 20.50 18.40
C ARG A 105 -12.04 20.52 18.01
N LEU A 106 -11.72 20.42 16.72
CA LEU A 106 -10.33 20.53 16.27
C LEU A 106 -9.76 21.95 16.46
N LYS A 107 -10.57 23.01 16.29
CA LYS A 107 -10.13 24.40 16.47
C LYS A 107 -9.88 24.80 17.92
N GLU A 108 -10.46 24.11 18.89
CA GLU A 108 -10.20 24.34 20.32
C GLU A 108 -8.78 23.97 20.76
N ASN A 109 -8.04 23.25 19.92
CA ASN A 109 -6.63 22.98 20.11
C ASN A 109 -5.80 23.82 19.12
N ASP A 110 -4.93 24.69 19.63
CA ASP A 110 -4.11 25.58 18.80
C ASP A 110 -3.25 24.82 17.78
N ASN A 111 -2.72 23.65 18.12
CA ASN A 111 -1.90 22.87 17.21
C ASN A 111 -2.75 22.30 16.08
N TYR A 112 -3.88 21.65 16.40
CA TYR A 112 -4.77 21.12 15.38
C TYR A 112 -5.36 22.23 14.52
N SER A 113 -5.73 23.37 15.10
CA SER A 113 -6.24 24.52 14.37
C SER A 113 -5.26 25.04 13.31
N ARG A 114 -3.94 25.02 13.58
CA ARG A 114 -2.90 25.43 12.62
C ARG A 114 -2.70 24.42 11.48
N MET A 115 -2.91 23.14 11.76
CA MET A 115 -2.75 22.06 10.78
C MET A 115 -4.02 21.79 9.95
N LEU A 116 -5.16 22.35 10.39
CA LEU A 116 -6.49 22.03 9.89
C LEU A 116 -6.77 22.59 8.49
N GLU A 117 -7.13 21.70 7.59
CA GLU A 117 -7.71 21.99 6.29
C GLU A 117 -9.12 21.36 6.19
N GLN A 118 -10.11 22.15 5.79
CA GLN A 118 -11.49 21.67 5.62
C GLN A 118 -11.70 21.12 4.20
N LYS A 119 -11.91 19.80 4.07
CA LYS A 119 -12.25 19.13 2.81
C LYS A 119 -13.78 19.00 2.63
N ASN A 120 -14.21 18.38 1.54
CA ASN A 120 -15.64 18.25 1.23
C ASN A 120 -16.41 17.37 2.24
N ARG A 121 -15.82 16.24 2.65
CA ARG A 121 -16.44 15.24 3.52
C ARG A 121 -15.72 15.05 4.86
N CYS A 122 -14.42 15.40 4.92
CA CYS A 122 -13.57 15.21 6.10
C CYS A 122 -12.87 16.51 6.54
N ALA A 123 -12.25 16.44 7.72
CA ALA A 123 -11.29 17.42 8.20
C ALA A 123 -9.88 16.84 8.08
N ARG A 124 -8.95 17.57 7.46
CA ARG A 124 -7.57 17.13 7.29
C ARG A 124 -6.64 17.84 8.27
N LEU A 125 -5.80 17.11 8.98
CA LEU A 125 -4.68 17.67 9.75
C LEU A 125 -3.38 17.38 9.01
N ASN A 126 -2.64 18.42 8.62
CA ASN A 126 -1.37 18.30 7.88
C ASN A 126 -0.16 18.25 8.85
N TYR A 127 0.42 17.07 9.06
CA TYR A 127 1.64 16.91 9.87
C TYR A 127 2.88 17.05 8.98
N ALA A 128 3.38 18.28 8.88
CA ALA A 128 4.43 18.68 7.96
C ALA A 128 5.58 17.65 7.83
N GLY A 129 5.78 17.16 6.60
CA GLY A 129 6.89 16.27 6.23
C GLY A 129 6.76 14.83 6.77
N ASN A 130 5.57 14.44 7.23
CA ASN A 130 5.29 13.09 7.69
C ASN A 130 4.07 12.49 6.97
N PHE A 131 2.88 13.01 7.23
CA PHE A 131 1.59 12.49 6.76
C PHE A 131 0.49 13.54 6.92
N HIS A 132 -0.64 13.36 6.24
CA HIS A 132 -1.88 14.05 6.60
C HIS A 132 -2.91 13.05 7.13
N MET A 133 -3.70 13.52 8.08
CA MET A 133 -4.72 12.75 8.76
C MET A 133 -6.10 13.26 8.37
N ASP A 134 -6.87 12.45 7.65
CA ASP A 134 -8.23 12.75 7.23
C ASP A 134 -9.24 12.14 8.19
N ILE A 135 -10.02 12.99 8.86
CA ILE A 135 -11.02 12.60 9.85
C ILE A 135 -12.40 12.73 9.21
N LEU A 136 -13.02 11.60 8.90
CA LEU A 136 -14.34 11.50 8.30
C LEU A 136 -15.39 11.29 9.40
N PRO A 137 -16.24 12.28 9.71
CA PRO A 137 -17.31 12.07 10.67
C PRO A 137 -18.49 11.35 10.02
N GLY A 138 -19.09 10.39 10.72
CA GLY A 138 -20.25 9.64 10.21
C GLY A 138 -21.21 9.26 11.33
N CYS A 139 -22.50 9.23 11.01
CA CYS A 139 -23.57 8.78 11.92
C CYS A 139 -24.16 7.47 11.41
N ILE A 140 -24.59 6.58 12.30
CA ILE A 140 -25.20 5.32 11.90
C ILE A 140 -26.49 5.54 11.11
N ILE A 141 -26.69 4.76 10.05
CA ILE A 141 -27.94 4.74 9.29
C ILE A 141 -29.03 3.99 10.07
N THR A 142 -28.65 2.89 10.72
CA THR A 142 -29.54 2.00 11.46
C THR A 142 -28.82 1.38 12.64
N VAL A 143 -29.55 1.13 13.72
CA VAL A 143 -29.03 0.40 14.89
C VAL A 143 -28.79 -1.09 14.63
N ILE A 144 -29.44 -1.65 13.59
CA ILE A 144 -29.32 -3.07 13.23
C ILE A 144 -27.96 -3.36 12.59
N ASN A 145 -27.46 -2.43 11.77
CA ASN A 145 -26.14 -2.49 11.16
C ASN A 145 -25.42 -1.14 11.39
N PRO A 146 -24.74 -0.99 12.54
CA PRO A 146 -24.08 0.26 12.91
C PRO A 146 -22.84 0.56 12.05
N ASN A 147 -22.35 -0.38 11.22
CA ASN A 147 -21.20 -0.12 10.36
C ASN A 147 -21.58 0.70 9.12
N LYS A 148 -22.86 0.73 8.74
CA LYS A 148 -23.38 1.60 7.69
C LYS A 148 -23.54 3.02 8.22
N LEU A 149 -22.82 3.95 7.61
CA LEU A 149 -22.77 5.34 8.02
C LEU A 149 -23.36 6.26 6.95
N HIS A 150 -23.97 7.35 7.40
CA HIS A 150 -24.12 8.55 6.61
C HIS A 150 -23.04 9.55 7.00
N VAL A 151 -22.30 10.04 6.00
CA VAL A 151 -21.24 11.05 6.15
C VAL A 151 -21.66 12.36 5.50
N PRO A 152 -21.22 13.52 6.01
CA PRO A 152 -21.62 14.80 5.46
C PRO A 152 -20.91 15.08 4.13
N ASP A 153 -21.64 15.64 3.16
CA ASP A 153 -21.08 16.18 1.93
C ASP A 153 -21.36 17.69 1.86
N LYS A 154 -20.31 18.50 2.02
CA LYS A 154 -20.42 19.96 2.09
C LYS A 154 -20.93 20.58 0.78
N LYS A 155 -20.49 20.06 -0.37
CA LYS A 155 -20.91 20.53 -1.69
C LYS A 155 -22.37 20.21 -1.96
N LEU A 156 -22.82 19.01 -1.60
CA LEU A 156 -24.22 18.60 -1.75
C LEU A 156 -25.13 19.15 -0.64
N SER A 157 -24.55 19.62 0.46
CA SER A 157 -25.29 19.97 1.68
C SER A 157 -26.21 18.85 2.17
N ASN A 158 -25.82 17.60 1.93
CA ASN A 158 -26.62 16.41 2.19
C ASN A 158 -25.75 15.27 2.76
N TRP A 159 -26.39 14.18 3.15
CA TRP A 159 -25.75 12.94 3.59
C TRP A 159 -25.37 12.05 2.40
N THR A 160 -24.22 11.38 2.48
CA THR A 160 -23.80 10.33 1.55
C THR A 160 -23.61 9.02 2.32
N PRO A 161 -24.13 7.88 1.85
CA PRO A 161 -23.96 6.62 2.56
C PRO A 161 -22.54 6.08 2.31
N THR A 162 -21.93 5.46 3.32
CA THR A 162 -20.67 4.71 3.20
C THR A 162 -20.61 3.55 4.22
N ASN A 163 -19.70 2.58 4.02
CA ASN A 163 -19.45 1.52 5.00
C ASN A 163 -17.94 1.20 5.10
N PRO A 164 -17.16 2.05 5.79
CA PRO A 164 -15.71 1.93 5.86
C PRO A 164 -15.27 0.63 6.53
N LYS A 165 -15.98 0.19 7.58
CA LYS A 165 -15.56 -0.94 8.40
C LYS A 165 -15.69 -2.25 7.64
N ASP A 166 -16.86 -2.50 7.08
CA ASP A 166 -17.12 -3.73 6.34
C ASP A 166 -16.40 -3.73 4.99
N TYR A 167 -16.15 -2.57 4.37
CA TYR A 167 -15.31 -2.50 3.16
C TYR A 167 -13.89 -3.03 3.42
N SER A 168 -13.28 -2.63 4.52
CA SER A 168 -11.94 -3.12 4.89
C SER A 168 -11.94 -4.62 5.16
N GLU A 169 -12.97 -5.13 5.84
CA GLU A 169 -13.14 -6.57 6.11
C GLU A 169 -13.33 -7.35 4.81
N TRP A 170 -14.24 -6.91 3.94
CA TRP A 170 -14.43 -7.47 2.60
C TRP A 170 -13.12 -7.53 1.82
N PHE A 171 -12.34 -6.45 1.78
CA PHE A 171 -11.08 -6.46 1.05
C PHE A 171 -10.10 -7.50 1.62
N LEU A 172 -9.99 -7.61 2.96
CA LEU A 172 -9.12 -8.57 3.61
C LEU A 172 -9.60 -10.01 3.40
N GLU A 173 -10.90 -10.27 3.39
CA GLU A 173 -11.47 -11.58 3.01
C GLU A 173 -11.10 -11.94 1.56
N ARG A 174 -11.21 -10.97 0.63
CA ARG A 174 -10.76 -11.16 -0.76
C ARG A 174 -9.28 -11.49 -0.82
N ALA A 175 -8.44 -10.76 -0.08
CA ALA A 175 -6.99 -11.00 -0.03
C ALA A 175 -6.63 -12.36 0.56
N ASN A 176 -7.39 -12.83 1.56
CA ASN A 176 -7.18 -14.11 2.22
C ASN A 176 -7.83 -15.31 1.50
N SER A 177 -8.52 -15.09 0.37
CA SER A 177 -9.12 -16.19 -0.41
C SER A 177 -8.10 -17.10 -1.11
N VAL A 178 -6.82 -16.70 -1.17
CA VAL A 178 -5.72 -17.51 -1.69
C VAL A 178 -5.41 -18.71 -0.79
N ILE A 179 -5.27 -19.89 -1.40
CA ILE A 179 -5.07 -21.13 -0.65
C ILE A 179 -3.60 -21.30 -0.21
N ALA A 180 -2.65 -21.08 -1.12
CA ALA A 180 -1.24 -21.35 -0.87
C ALA A 180 -0.33 -20.33 -1.57
N PRO A 181 -0.10 -19.14 -0.97
CA PRO A 181 0.77 -18.13 -1.57
C PRO A 181 2.20 -18.66 -1.73
N VAL A 182 2.77 -18.48 -2.92
CA VAL A 182 4.09 -19.03 -3.30
C VAL A 182 5.20 -18.53 -2.37
N LEU A 183 5.27 -17.22 -2.15
CA LEU A 183 6.30 -16.61 -1.30
C LEU A 183 6.17 -17.04 0.16
N GLU A 184 4.97 -16.94 0.73
CA GLU A 184 4.72 -17.34 2.12
C GLU A 184 5.10 -18.82 2.34
N GLY A 185 4.66 -19.71 1.44
CA GLY A 185 4.97 -21.14 1.51
C GLY A 185 6.46 -21.43 1.31
N TYR A 186 7.15 -20.68 0.46
CA TYR A 186 8.59 -20.80 0.25
C TYR A 186 9.36 -20.35 1.49
N PHE A 187 9.09 -19.14 1.99
CA PHE A 187 9.79 -18.58 3.15
C PHE A 187 9.54 -19.38 4.42
N ARG A 188 8.31 -19.85 4.66
CA ARG A 188 8.00 -20.75 5.79
C ARG A 188 8.84 -22.03 5.78
N LYS A 189 9.14 -22.59 4.59
CA LYS A 189 9.97 -23.80 4.46
C LYS A 189 11.46 -23.48 4.53
N ALA A 190 11.89 -22.38 3.91
CA ALA A 190 13.30 -22.00 3.80
C ALA A 190 13.86 -21.48 5.13
N PHE A 191 13.01 -20.91 5.97
CA PHE A 191 13.36 -20.30 7.25
C PHE A 191 12.63 -21.00 8.39
N SER A 192 12.73 -22.33 8.48
CA SER A 192 12.22 -23.07 9.65
C SER A 192 12.66 -22.40 10.96
N GLU A 193 11.87 -22.53 12.02
CA GLU A 193 11.93 -21.71 13.26
C GLU A 193 13.35 -21.42 13.80
N GLY A 194 14.32 -22.32 13.62
CA GLY A 194 15.73 -22.12 14.03
C GLY A 194 16.58 -21.17 13.18
N ILE A 195 16.19 -20.83 11.93
CA ILE A 195 16.88 -19.87 11.05
C ILE A 195 16.32 -18.46 11.21
N MET A 196 15.01 -18.31 11.47
CA MET A 196 14.37 -17.04 11.81
C MET A 196 15.06 -16.37 13.01
N LEU A 197 15.27 -17.11 14.10
CA LEU A 197 15.98 -16.66 15.31
C LEU A 197 17.42 -16.16 15.09
N LYS A 198 18.14 -16.67 14.08
CA LYS A 198 19.52 -16.24 13.77
C LYS A 198 19.58 -15.06 12.79
N ALA A 199 18.51 -14.83 12.05
CA ALA A 199 18.43 -13.77 11.06
C ALA A 199 17.68 -12.53 11.61
N GLU A 200 16.90 -12.69 12.68
CA GLU A 200 16.32 -11.61 13.50
C GLU A 200 17.36 -10.60 14.05
N THR A 201 18.63 -10.99 14.16
CA THR A 201 19.68 -10.10 14.68
C THR A 201 20.24 -9.10 13.65
N GLU A 202 19.98 -9.26 12.34
CA GLU A 202 20.49 -8.36 11.30
C GLU A 202 19.52 -8.24 10.09
N ASP A 203 18.76 -7.14 10.05
CA ASP A 203 18.08 -6.57 8.86
C ASP A 203 17.01 -7.41 8.13
N LEU A 204 16.38 -8.39 8.78
CA LEU A 204 15.28 -9.12 8.14
C LEU A 204 14.00 -8.26 7.97
N PRO A 205 13.21 -8.53 6.91
CA PRO A 205 11.88 -7.94 6.74
C PRO A 205 11.00 -8.16 7.97
N ASN A 206 10.30 -7.12 8.44
CA ASN A 206 9.27 -7.18 9.50
C ASN A 206 8.33 -8.40 9.28
N GLU A 207 7.82 -9.03 10.34
CA GLU A 207 6.91 -10.20 10.31
C GLU A 207 5.74 -10.04 9.29
N SER A 208 5.30 -8.81 9.05
CA SER A 208 4.28 -8.48 8.05
C SER A 208 4.72 -8.74 6.60
N PHE A 209 6.01 -8.94 6.32
CA PHE A 209 6.53 -9.16 4.97
C PHE A 209 6.09 -10.51 4.42
N TYR A 210 6.28 -11.56 5.21
CA TYR A 210 6.06 -12.96 4.81
C TYR A 210 4.57 -13.34 4.82
N THR A 211 3.75 -12.62 5.57
CA THR A 211 2.32 -12.91 5.76
C THR A 211 1.40 -12.07 4.86
N LYS A 212 1.90 -11.00 4.25
CA LYS A 212 1.12 -10.13 3.35
C LYS A 212 0.78 -10.85 2.04
N LYS A 213 -0.51 -10.85 1.68
CA LYS A 213 -1.06 -11.65 0.58
C LYS A 213 -0.78 -11.03 -0.80
N PRO A 214 -0.79 -11.85 -1.88
CA PRO A 214 -0.55 -11.37 -3.25
C PRO A 214 -1.43 -10.18 -3.66
N LEU A 215 -2.72 -10.19 -3.32
CA LEU A 215 -3.63 -9.07 -3.61
C LEU A 215 -3.19 -7.76 -2.95
N GLN A 216 -2.73 -7.81 -1.70
CA GLN A 216 -2.29 -6.60 -0.99
C GLN A 216 -1.05 -6.01 -1.66
N ARG A 217 -0.08 -6.85 -2.00
CA ARG A 217 1.13 -6.47 -2.75
C ARG A 217 0.79 -5.92 -4.13
N ALA A 218 -0.14 -6.58 -4.83
CA ALA A 218 -0.60 -6.16 -6.14
C ALA A 218 -1.20 -4.75 -6.10
N VAL A 219 -2.09 -4.47 -5.14
CA VAL A 219 -2.68 -3.13 -4.98
C VAL A 219 -1.62 -2.07 -4.70
N GLN A 220 -0.60 -2.36 -3.88
CA GLN A 220 0.50 -1.42 -3.65
C GLN A 220 1.24 -1.07 -4.94
N LEU A 221 1.60 -2.09 -5.73
CA LEU A 221 2.33 -1.91 -6.99
C LEU A 221 1.47 -1.21 -8.06
N ILE A 222 0.17 -1.54 -8.16
CA ILE A 222 -0.77 -0.86 -9.06
C ILE A 222 -0.88 0.63 -8.69
N LYS A 223 -1.01 0.95 -7.39
CA LYS A 223 -1.06 2.34 -6.90
C LYS A 223 0.24 3.10 -7.19
N ARG A 224 1.40 2.45 -7.02
CA ARG A 224 2.69 3.05 -7.34
C ARG A 224 2.82 3.36 -8.83
N GLN A 225 2.45 2.42 -9.69
CA GLN A 225 2.49 2.65 -11.13
C GLN A 225 1.52 3.76 -11.55
N ARG A 226 0.35 3.85 -10.90
CA ARG A 226 -0.55 4.99 -11.04
C ARG A 226 0.14 6.30 -10.67
N ASP A 227 0.81 6.35 -9.52
CA ASP A 227 1.49 7.58 -9.08
C ASP A 227 2.54 8.04 -10.11
N ILE A 228 3.34 7.11 -10.65
CA ILE A 228 4.37 7.40 -11.67
C ILE A 228 3.75 7.88 -12.97
N TYR A 229 2.76 7.15 -13.48
CA TYR A 229 2.09 7.50 -14.74
C TYR A 229 1.48 8.91 -14.69
N PHE A 230 0.90 9.29 -13.55
CA PHE A 230 0.26 10.58 -13.34
C PHE A 230 1.16 11.62 -12.65
N GLU A 231 2.49 11.44 -12.60
CA GLU A 231 3.41 12.36 -11.92
C GLU A 231 3.31 13.78 -12.52
N ASN A 232 3.33 13.87 -13.85
CA ASN A 232 3.28 15.15 -14.58
C ASN A 232 1.87 15.59 -14.96
N MET A 233 0.83 14.88 -14.49
CA MET A 233 -0.58 15.17 -14.78
C MET A 233 -1.50 14.72 -13.62
N PRO A 234 -1.27 15.23 -12.40
CA PRO A 234 -1.95 14.78 -11.19
C PRO A 234 -3.47 15.01 -11.19
N GLU A 235 -3.98 15.95 -11.99
CA GLU A 235 -5.40 16.28 -12.11
C GLU A 235 -6.23 15.17 -12.76
N TYR A 236 -5.61 14.32 -13.60
CA TYR A 236 -6.28 13.18 -14.26
C TYR A 236 -6.09 11.87 -13.51
N ARG A 237 -5.45 11.91 -12.34
CA ARG A 237 -5.06 10.75 -11.55
C ARG A 237 -6.28 9.93 -11.14
N THR A 238 -6.29 8.64 -11.51
CA THR A 238 -7.35 7.71 -11.06
C THR A 238 -7.29 7.54 -9.55
N SER A 239 -8.44 7.63 -8.86
CA SER A 239 -8.49 7.49 -7.39
C SER A 239 -8.06 6.09 -6.91
N SER A 240 -7.38 6.02 -5.76
CA SER A 240 -6.89 4.76 -5.21
C SER A 240 -8.02 3.79 -4.82
N ILE A 241 -9.18 4.29 -4.39
CA ILE A 241 -10.32 3.44 -4.04
C ILE A 241 -10.90 2.72 -5.27
N ILE A 242 -10.85 3.36 -6.45
CA ILE A 242 -11.26 2.75 -7.72
C ILE A 242 -10.34 1.57 -8.04
N LEU A 243 -9.02 1.80 -8.03
CA LEU A 243 -8.03 0.77 -8.33
C LEU A 243 -8.05 -0.38 -7.32
N THR A 244 -8.18 -0.06 -6.04
CA THR A 244 -8.22 -1.05 -4.94
C THR A 244 -9.46 -1.93 -5.04
N THR A 245 -10.63 -1.32 -5.24
CA THR A 245 -11.90 -2.03 -5.34
C THR A 245 -11.95 -2.90 -6.58
N LEU A 246 -11.56 -2.36 -7.74
CA LEU A 246 -11.54 -3.09 -9.00
C LEU A 246 -10.56 -4.28 -8.95
N ALA A 247 -9.37 -4.09 -8.37
CA ALA A 247 -8.40 -5.16 -8.15
C ALA A 247 -8.99 -6.30 -7.30
N ALA A 248 -9.61 -5.98 -6.15
CA ALA A 248 -10.20 -6.99 -5.27
C ALA A 248 -11.45 -7.68 -5.88
N GLN A 249 -12.26 -6.96 -6.66
CA GLN A 249 -13.38 -7.54 -7.40
C GLN A 249 -12.91 -8.54 -8.45
N LEU A 250 -11.82 -8.23 -9.16
CA LEU A 250 -11.30 -9.05 -10.26
C LEU A 250 -10.33 -10.17 -9.81
N TYR A 251 -9.85 -10.12 -8.58
CA TYR A 251 -9.00 -11.14 -7.98
C TYR A 251 -9.66 -12.52 -8.00
N SER A 252 -8.91 -13.58 -8.31
CA SER A 252 -9.45 -14.95 -8.33
C SER A 252 -8.68 -15.89 -7.40
N GLY A 253 -7.95 -15.35 -6.44
CA GLY A 253 -7.19 -16.15 -5.47
C GLY A 253 -5.81 -16.55 -5.99
N GLU A 254 -5.24 -15.79 -6.94
CA GLU A 254 -3.90 -16.04 -7.47
C GLU A 254 -2.85 -16.09 -6.35
N ASP A 255 -1.93 -17.04 -6.44
CA ASP A 255 -0.92 -17.35 -5.43
C ASP A 255 0.39 -16.56 -5.56
N THR A 256 0.51 -15.79 -6.65
CA THR A 256 1.66 -14.96 -6.99
C THR A 256 1.26 -13.50 -7.18
N ILE A 257 2.16 -12.58 -6.83
CA ILE A 257 1.99 -11.14 -7.07
C ILE A 257 1.93 -10.89 -8.57
N TYR A 258 2.81 -11.53 -9.33
CA TYR A 258 2.83 -11.38 -10.78
C TYR A 258 1.49 -11.77 -11.42
N GLY A 259 1.05 -13.01 -11.13
CA GLY A 259 -0.20 -13.56 -11.66
C GLY A 259 -1.42 -12.76 -11.22
N THR A 260 -1.41 -12.25 -9.98
CA THR A 260 -2.48 -11.37 -9.49
C THR A 260 -2.65 -10.13 -10.36
N ILE A 261 -1.57 -9.36 -10.58
CA ILE A 261 -1.62 -8.15 -11.39
C ILE A 261 -1.91 -8.49 -12.86
N ASP A 262 -1.27 -9.54 -13.42
CA ASP A 262 -1.47 -9.95 -14.82
C ASP A 262 -2.96 -10.27 -15.07
N ASN A 263 -3.59 -11.07 -14.21
CA ASN A 263 -5.00 -11.41 -14.33
C ASN A 263 -5.91 -10.19 -14.15
N ILE A 264 -5.65 -9.33 -13.16
CA ILE A 264 -6.45 -8.11 -12.92
C ILE A 264 -6.40 -7.20 -14.14
N ILE A 265 -5.22 -6.86 -14.65
CA ILE A 265 -5.08 -5.96 -15.81
C ILE A 265 -5.75 -6.55 -17.05
N ASN A 266 -5.55 -7.85 -17.33
CA ASN A 266 -6.20 -8.51 -18.45
C ASN A 266 -7.73 -8.42 -18.36
N LYS A 267 -8.32 -8.68 -17.18
CA LYS A 267 -9.76 -8.55 -16.97
C LYS A 267 -10.25 -7.11 -17.11
N ILE A 268 -9.48 -6.12 -16.65
CA ILE A 268 -9.82 -4.70 -16.87
C ILE A 268 -9.85 -4.40 -18.37
N ILE A 269 -8.81 -4.79 -19.13
CA ILE A 269 -8.77 -4.59 -20.59
C ILE A 269 -9.99 -5.21 -21.29
N LEU A 270 -10.37 -6.42 -20.90
CA LEU A 270 -11.57 -7.07 -21.44
C LEU A 270 -12.83 -6.26 -21.15
N GLN A 271 -12.98 -5.70 -19.95
CA GLN A 271 -14.10 -4.82 -19.61
C GLN A 271 -14.06 -3.49 -20.37
N LEU A 272 -12.87 -2.94 -20.64
CA LEU A 272 -12.69 -1.69 -21.39
C LEU A 272 -13.10 -1.81 -22.87
N ASN A 273 -13.14 -3.02 -23.43
CA ASN A 273 -13.67 -3.29 -24.77
C ASN A 273 -15.20 -3.23 -24.85
N GLY A 274 -15.89 -3.12 -23.71
CA GLY A 274 -17.34 -2.97 -23.65
C GLY A 274 -17.84 -1.59 -24.11
N GLN A 275 -19.12 -1.51 -24.48
CA GLN A 275 -19.74 -0.25 -24.92
C GLN A 275 -20.00 0.75 -23.78
N LYS A 276 -20.10 0.27 -22.53
CA LYS A 276 -20.38 1.10 -21.36
C LYS A 276 -19.11 1.27 -20.54
N ARG A 277 -18.95 2.43 -19.90
CA ARG A 277 -17.87 2.63 -18.92
C ARG A 277 -18.00 1.61 -17.80
N ILE A 278 -16.86 1.23 -17.22
CA ILE A 278 -16.83 0.45 -15.98
C ILE A 278 -17.48 1.29 -14.87
N LYS A 279 -18.33 0.64 -14.06
CA LYS A 279 -18.84 1.18 -12.79
C LYS A 279 -18.14 0.46 -11.64
N VAL A 280 -17.55 1.21 -10.73
CA VAL A 280 -16.87 0.67 -9.54
C VAL A 280 -17.66 1.03 -8.29
N LEU A 281 -18.61 0.15 -7.94
CA LEU A 281 -19.46 0.32 -6.75
C LEU A 281 -18.76 -0.20 -5.50
N ASN A 282 -19.09 0.37 -4.34
CA ASN A 282 -18.73 -0.22 -3.06
C ASN A 282 -19.46 -1.57 -2.90
N PRO A 283 -18.72 -2.70 -2.77
CA PRO A 283 -19.30 -4.04 -2.72
C PRO A 283 -20.20 -4.28 -1.50
N ILE A 284 -20.04 -3.50 -0.44
CA ILE A 284 -20.85 -3.60 0.79
C ILE A 284 -21.91 -2.49 0.87
N MET A 285 -21.91 -1.56 -0.09
CA MET A 285 -22.88 -0.46 -0.17
C MET A 285 -23.06 -0.01 -1.61
N LEU A 286 -23.91 -0.72 -2.36
CA LEU A 286 -24.03 -0.56 -3.82
C LEU A 286 -24.53 0.83 -4.25
N GLU A 287 -25.09 1.62 -3.33
CA GLU A 287 -25.47 3.01 -3.55
C GLU A 287 -24.25 3.96 -3.69
N GLU A 288 -23.08 3.54 -3.19
CA GLU A 288 -21.83 4.32 -3.27
C GLU A 288 -21.05 3.93 -4.54
N ASP A 289 -21.17 4.74 -5.60
CA ASP A 289 -20.38 4.60 -6.84
C ASP A 289 -19.06 5.37 -6.71
N PHE A 290 -17.96 4.67 -6.46
CA PHE A 290 -16.62 5.28 -6.40
C PHE A 290 -16.17 5.90 -7.73
N SER A 291 -16.82 5.52 -8.82
CA SER A 291 -16.56 6.00 -10.17
C SER A 291 -17.55 7.07 -10.66
N GLU A 292 -18.41 7.61 -9.78
CA GLU A 292 -19.45 8.59 -10.14
C GLU A 292 -18.90 9.79 -10.92
N LYS A 293 -17.69 10.26 -10.59
CA LYS A 293 -17.04 11.39 -11.25
C LYS A 293 -16.79 11.16 -12.74
N TRP A 294 -16.72 9.92 -13.21
CA TRP A 294 -16.58 9.62 -14.63
C TRP A 294 -17.82 9.99 -15.44
N ASP A 295 -18.99 10.14 -14.82
CA ASP A 295 -20.19 10.62 -15.51
C ASP A 295 -20.13 12.14 -15.74
N THR A 296 -19.64 12.90 -14.76
CA THR A 296 -19.56 14.36 -14.83
C THR A 296 -18.26 14.85 -15.49
N GLU A 297 -17.19 14.07 -15.40
CA GLU A 297 -15.87 14.36 -15.96
C GLU A 297 -15.34 13.15 -16.78
N PRO A 298 -15.92 12.85 -17.96
CA PRO A 298 -15.57 11.66 -18.75
C PRO A 298 -14.09 11.56 -19.13
N ILE A 299 -13.39 12.69 -19.20
CA ILE A 299 -11.95 12.74 -19.47
C ILE A 299 -11.14 11.92 -18.44
N LEU A 300 -11.60 11.84 -17.18
CA LEU A 300 -10.94 11.02 -16.15
C LEU A 300 -10.98 9.52 -16.49
N TYR A 301 -12.08 9.05 -17.09
CA TYR A 301 -12.19 7.67 -17.55
C TYR A 301 -11.29 7.40 -18.77
N GLU A 302 -11.15 8.37 -19.68
CA GLU A 302 -10.24 8.27 -20.81
C GLU A 302 -8.77 8.12 -20.35
N TYR A 303 -8.36 8.89 -19.34
CA TYR A 303 -7.03 8.76 -18.75
C TYR A 303 -6.86 7.45 -17.96
N PHE A 304 -7.90 6.96 -17.28
CA PHE A 304 -7.89 5.63 -16.68
C PHE A 304 -7.62 4.54 -17.73
N LYS A 305 -8.29 4.60 -18.90
CA LYS A 305 -8.05 3.65 -20.00
C LYS A 305 -6.60 3.70 -20.51
N LYS A 306 -6.08 4.91 -20.74
CA LYS A 306 -4.68 5.10 -21.18
C LYS A 306 -3.68 4.56 -20.17
N PHE A 307 -3.91 4.82 -18.87
CA PHE A 307 -3.11 4.27 -17.78
C PHE A 307 -3.11 2.74 -17.78
N ILE A 308 -4.28 2.10 -17.89
CA ILE A 308 -4.36 0.63 -17.90
C ILE A 308 -3.65 0.02 -19.12
N ALA A 309 -3.80 0.64 -20.30
CA ALA A 309 -3.13 0.19 -21.51
C ALA A 309 -1.60 0.32 -21.41
N ASP A 310 -1.10 1.46 -20.92
CA ASP A 310 0.33 1.68 -20.66
C ASP A 310 0.88 0.67 -19.66
N PHE A 311 0.19 0.49 -18.53
CA PHE A 311 0.61 -0.45 -17.51
C PHE A 311 0.64 -1.88 -18.06
N TYR A 312 -0.36 -2.30 -18.83
CA TYR A 312 -0.36 -3.62 -19.45
C TYR A 312 0.87 -3.87 -20.32
N ILE A 313 1.20 -2.93 -21.22
CA ILE A 313 2.35 -3.07 -22.14
C ILE A 313 3.63 -3.31 -21.34
N HIS A 314 3.90 -2.46 -20.35
CA HIS A 314 5.11 -2.58 -19.52
C HIS A 314 5.08 -3.84 -18.66
N TRP A 315 3.94 -4.20 -18.08
CA TRP A 315 3.77 -5.39 -17.25
C TRP A 315 4.04 -6.71 -18.01
N GLN A 316 3.66 -6.78 -19.29
CA GLN A 316 3.91 -7.95 -20.13
C GLN A 316 5.41 -8.21 -20.33
N THR A 317 6.26 -7.18 -20.27
CA THR A 317 7.71 -7.36 -20.43
C THR A 317 8.33 -8.13 -19.26
N LEU A 318 7.71 -8.10 -18.07
CA LEU A 318 8.13 -8.89 -16.90
C LEU A 318 7.82 -10.41 -17.03
N LYS A 319 7.23 -10.86 -18.15
CA LYS A 319 7.14 -12.31 -18.49
C LYS A 319 8.49 -12.88 -18.90
N GLN A 320 9.35 -12.04 -19.46
CA GLN A 320 10.68 -12.43 -19.93
C GLN A 320 11.66 -12.52 -18.76
N ASP A 321 12.79 -13.19 -18.96
CA ASP A 321 13.80 -13.39 -17.90
C ASP A 321 14.31 -12.07 -17.27
N LEU A 322 14.97 -12.17 -16.11
CA LEU A 322 15.44 -11.02 -15.33
C LEU A 322 16.43 -10.11 -16.09
N SER A 323 17.24 -10.68 -16.98
CA SER A 323 18.26 -9.95 -17.75
C SER A 323 17.65 -8.96 -18.74
N LYS A 324 16.39 -9.18 -19.14
CA LYS A 324 15.67 -8.34 -20.11
C LYS A 324 14.67 -7.39 -19.46
N SER A 325 14.46 -7.51 -18.15
CA SER A 325 13.40 -6.80 -17.43
C SER A 325 13.90 -5.85 -16.34
N ALA A 326 15.21 -5.75 -16.11
CA ALA A 326 15.80 -4.87 -15.10
C ALA A 326 15.31 -3.41 -15.25
N ASP A 327 15.45 -2.83 -16.44
CA ASP A 327 15.01 -1.47 -16.73
C ASP A 327 13.48 -1.32 -16.63
N THR A 328 12.72 -2.40 -16.85
CA THR A 328 11.26 -2.38 -16.69
C THR A 328 10.85 -2.17 -15.24
N TYR A 329 11.54 -2.78 -14.26
CA TYR A 329 11.19 -2.56 -12.85
C TYR A 329 11.39 -1.09 -12.45
N ASP A 330 12.47 -0.46 -12.90
CA ASP A 330 12.74 0.94 -12.64
C ASP A 330 11.72 1.85 -13.36
N LEU A 331 11.29 1.49 -14.57
CA LEU A 331 10.23 2.18 -15.30
C LEU A 331 8.86 2.08 -14.60
N LEU A 332 8.50 0.89 -14.12
CA LEU A 332 7.21 0.62 -13.47
C LEU A 332 7.12 1.13 -12.03
N PHE A 333 8.25 1.26 -11.33
CA PHE A 333 8.25 1.54 -9.88
C PHE A 333 9.11 2.74 -9.47
N GLY A 334 9.81 3.36 -10.43
CA GLY A 334 10.46 4.67 -10.32
C GLY A 334 11.98 4.57 -10.19
N ALA A 335 12.71 5.22 -11.11
CA ALA A 335 14.16 5.13 -11.29
C ALA A 335 15.03 6.10 -10.44
N LYS A 336 14.44 6.97 -9.60
CA LYS A 336 15.23 7.96 -8.82
C LYS A 336 15.95 7.37 -7.60
N GLU A 337 15.46 6.26 -7.08
CA GLU A 337 16.16 5.42 -6.14
C GLU A 337 16.38 4.12 -6.90
N SER A 338 17.57 3.52 -6.84
CA SER A 338 17.86 2.24 -7.47
C SER A 338 17.11 1.09 -6.75
N ILE A 339 15.77 1.18 -6.69
CA ILE A 339 14.89 0.31 -5.92
C ILE A 339 15.16 -1.13 -6.33
N TYR A 340 15.23 -1.39 -7.64
CA TYR A 340 15.52 -2.71 -8.17
C TYR A 340 16.91 -3.22 -7.74
N LYS A 341 18.00 -2.45 -7.93
CA LYS A 341 19.33 -2.95 -7.57
C LYS A 341 19.49 -3.13 -6.06
N ASP A 342 18.95 -2.22 -5.25
CA ASP A 342 18.93 -2.38 -3.80
C ASP A 342 18.17 -3.64 -3.38
N VAL A 343 17.06 -3.93 -4.06
CA VAL A 343 16.25 -5.13 -3.85
C VAL A 343 17.05 -6.38 -4.20
N LEU A 344 17.77 -6.38 -5.33
CA LEU A 344 18.67 -7.47 -5.71
C LEU A 344 19.82 -7.68 -4.71
N ILE A 345 20.40 -6.59 -4.18
CA ILE A 345 21.44 -6.65 -3.15
C ILE A 345 20.88 -7.30 -1.88
N LYS A 346 19.70 -6.87 -1.42
CA LYS A 346 19.04 -7.45 -0.24
C LYS A 346 18.66 -8.92 -0.44
N GLN A 347 18.11 -9.26 -1.60
CA GLN A 347 17.81 -10.63 -1.98
C GLN A 347 19.08 -11.49 -1.93
N THR A 348 20.16 -11.03 -2.56
CA THR A 348 21.43 -11.77 -2.61
C THR A 348 22.06 -11.96 -1.24
N ARG A 349 22.06 -10.93 -0.40
CA ARG A 349 22.53 -11.05 0.99
C ARG A 349 21.71 -12.09 1.76
N LEU A 350 20.38 -12.05 1.66
CA LEU A 350 19.52 -13.01 2.35
C LEU A 350 19.80 -14.46 1.91
N PHE A 351 19.79 -14.71 0.60
CA PHE A 351 19.93 -16.07 0.08
C PHE A 351 21.36 -16.62 0.20
N SER A 352 22.38 -15.76 0.23
CA SER A 352 23.76 -16.17 0.53
C SER A 352 23.95 -16.75 1.92
N LYS A 353 23.16 -16.31 2.91
CA LYS A 353 23.23 -16.83 4.29
C LYS A 353 22.67 -18.25 4.42
N ILE A 354 21.81 -18.68 3.48
CA ILE A 354 21.07 -19.96 3.56
C ILE A 354 21.35 -20.93 2.42
N SER A 355 21.93 -20.47 1.31
CA SER A 355 22.28 -21.32 0.18
C SER A 355 23.57 -22.08 0.49
N ASP A 356 23.68 -23.35 0.05
CA ASP A 356 24.94 -24.11 0.08
C ASP A 356 25.79 -23.96 -1.17
N ASP A 357 25.29 -23.22 -2.16
CA ASP A 357 26.02 -22.92 -3.38
C ASP A 357 27.18 -21.95 -3.12
N LYS A 358 28.38 -22.34 -3.56
CA LYS A 358 29.61 -21.57 -3.35
C LYS A 358 29.58 -20.21 -4.06
N LEU A 359 28.97 -20.12 -5.26
CA LEU A 359 28.83 -18.87 -6.01
C LEU A 359 27.93 -17.90 -5.24
N ILE A 360 26.78 -18.37 -4.76
CA ILE A 360 25.80 -17.53 -4.04
C ILE A 360 26.39 -17.03 -2.71
N LYS A 361 27.04 -17.91 -1.94
CA LYS A 361 27.77 -17.51 -0.71
C LYS A 361 28.79 -16.42 -1.01
N THR A 362 29.58 -16.61 -2.07
CA THR A 362 30.62 -15.67 -2.49
C THR A 362 30.04 -14.32 -2.91
N SER A 363 28.96 -14.30 -3.70
CA SER A 363 28.27 -13.07 -4.10
C SER A 363 27.76 -12.27 -2.90
N GLY A 364 27.21 -12.95 -1.89
CA GLY A 364 26.79 -12.32 -0.64
C GLY A 364 27.94 -11.68 0.13
N ILE A 365 29.09 -12.36 0.21
CA ILE A 365 30.31 -11.85 0.85
C ILE A 365 30.82 -10.58 0.14
N ILE A 366 30.85 -10.59 -1.19
CA ILE A 366 31.23 -9.43 -2.02
C ILE A 366 30.29 -8.25 -1.75
N LEU A 367 28.97 -8.46 -1.85
CA LEU A 367 27.98 -7.42 -1.63
C LEU A 367 27.91 -6.94 -0.18
N GLY A 368 28.36 -7.75 0.78
CA GLY A 368 28.49 -7.38 2.19
C GLY A 368 29.64 -6.40 2.46
N GLY A 369 30.55 -6.18 1.49
CA GLY A 369 31.67 -5.26 1.62
C GLY A 369 32.82 -5.76 2.50
N ASN A 370 32.73 -7.00 3.01
CA ASN A 370 33.73 -7.64 3.89
C ASN A 370 34.50 -8.76 3.17
N ALA A 371 34.51 -8.74 1.84
CA ALA A 371 35.17 -9.76 1.04
C ALA A 371 36.69 -9.61 1.08
N LEU A 372 37.37 -10.72 1.36
CA LEU A 372 38.82 -10.87 1.29
C LEU A 372 39.15 -11.89 0.20
N THR A 373 40.17 -11.63 -0.61
CA THR A 373 40.71 -12.60 -1.58
C THR A 373 42.01 -13.20 -1.06
N ASP A 374 42.05 -14.52 -0.85
CA ASP A 374 43.25 -15.22 -0.39
C ASP A 374 44.30 -15.37 -1.51
N ARG A 375 45.49 -15.87 -1.16
CA ARG A 375 46.60 -16.09 -2.12
C ARG A 375 46.30 -17.10 -3.24
N TYR A 376 45.21 -17.84 -3.15
CA TYR A 376 44.75 -18.81 -4.14
C TYR A 376 43.58 -18.28 -4.98
N GLY A 377 43.17 -17.03 -4.77
CA GLY A 377 42.04 -16.41 -5.47
C GLY A 377 40.67 -16.76 -4.88
N ASN A 378 40.59 -17.36 -3.69
CA ASN A 378 39.30 -17.65 -3.05
C ASN A 378 38.79 -16.43 -2.28
N ILE A 379 37.53 -16.09 -2.52
CA ILE A 379 36.82 -15.05 -1.79
C ILE A 379 36.26 -15.64 -0.48
N ASN A 380 36.53 -14.96 0.64
CA ASN A 380 36.13 -15.36 1.99
C ASN A 380 36.04 -14.13 2.93
N THR A 381 35.79 -14.34 4.23
CA THR A 381 35.68 -13.26 5.24
C THR A 381 36.73 -13.34 6.35
N GLU A 382 37.72 -14.24 6.24
CA GLU A 382 38.69 -14.50 7.31
C GLU A 382 40.13 -14.10 6.96
N LYS A 383 40.57 -14.30 5.70
CA LYS A 383 41.99 -14.27 5.31
C LYS A 383 42.15 -13.72 3.89
N GLY A 384 43.14 -12.85 3.69
CA GLY A 384 43.49 -12.34 2.36
C GLY A 384 43.62 -10.83 2.31
N ILE A 385 43.57 -10.28 1.09
CA ILE A 385 43.56 -8.84 0.83
C ILE A 385 42.10 -8.40 0.72
N GLN A 386 41.75 -7.29 1.38
CA GLN A 386 40.40 -6.73 1.33
C GLN A 386 40.07 -6.33 -0.10
N ASN A 387 38.93 -6.81 -0.60
CA ASN A 387 38.42 -6.41 -1.89
C ASN A 387 37.94 -4.96 -1.77
N GLU A 388 38.44 -4.09 -2.64
CA GLU A 388 37.94 -2.72 -2.72
C GLU A 388 36.48 -2.70 -3.20
N ARG A 389 35.71 -1.72 -2.74
CA ARG A 389 34.36 -1.51 -3.27
C ARG A 389 34.45 -1.11 -4.74
N HIS A 390 34.01 -1.99 -5.63
CA HIS A 390 33.86 -1.65 -7.04
C HIS A 390 32.64 -0.73 -7.21
N ARG A 391 32.84 0.46 -7.77
CA ARG A 391 31.81 1.51 -7.93
C ARG A 391 30.66 1.16 -8.88
N ASP A 392 30.73 0.04 -9.60
CA ASP A 392 29.70 -0.38 -10.56
C ASP A 392 28.45 -1.02 -9.92
N PHE A 393 28.43 -1.25 -8.61
CA PHE A 393 27.30 -1.86 -7.90
C PHE A 393 26.41 -0.86 -7.13
N GLY A 394 26.37 0.42 -7.55
CA GLY A 394 25.29 1.34 -7.17
C GLY A 394 25.55 2.24 -5.95
N ASP A 395 26.79 2.44 -5.54
CA ASP A 395 27.11 3.53 -4.60
C ASP A 395 27.11 4.87 -5.40
N ILE A 396 26.24 5.82 -5.01
CA ILE A 396 26.43 7.27 -5.26
C ILE A 396 27.24 7.82 -4.10
#